data_AF-A0A1B6C868-F1
#
_entry.id   AF-A0A1B6C868-F1
#
_cell.length_a   1.000
_cell.length_b   1.000
_cell.length_c   1.000
_cell.angle_alpha   90.00
_cell.angle_beta   90.00
_cell.angle_gamma   90.00
#
_symmetry.space_group_name_H-M   'P 1'
#
loop_
_entity.id
_entity.type
_entity.pdbx_description
1 polymer ?
#
loop_
_entity_poly.entity_id
_entity_poly.type
_entity_poly.pdbx_seq_one_letter_code
_entity_poly.pdbx_strand_id
1 'polypeptide(L)'
;MVICGATVGSYIWWRYPHFRLEGEAYVHYKAMLISLALHLILLMFELLVCDKLQSGRHLWILVFIPLIFISIVSIAVCIWAVKHDRSFELELFCAVNMLQFIFLSLRLDGFTSWSWEVVFVPLWIVLCLSLVGVLYTIIFAGILLRTPQVNAKQRRTWFNSALAYTFLVVPVLVFQVLLTNKLDGDINMSYIGVVTPLFVSFFTLLLMSFNAKGGNKWWFGIRKDFSHFLLSICPILQEYANIAYSSGRTAENTERNENIQQLTHISKDKAHKKCDNSKPVIPVISIEMPD
;
A
#
# COMPACT_ATOMS: atom_id res chain seq x y z
N MET A 1 5.86 -9.98 -14.91
CA MET A 1 5.65 -10.55 -13.55
C MET A 1 4.45 -11.47 -13.48
N VAL A 2 3.21 -10.99 -13.74
CA VAL A 2 1.97 -11.80 -13.59
C VAL A 2 1.98 -13.07 -14.46
N ILE A 3 2.39 -12.95 -15.73
CA ILE A 3 2.51 -14.10 -16.65
C ILE A 3 3.49 -15.13 -16.08
N CYS A 4 4.70 -14.71 -15.69
CA CYS A 4 5.70 -15.59 -15.10
C CYS A 4 5.17 -16.30 -13.84
N GLY A 5 4.52 -15.56 -12.93
CA GLY A 5 3.91 -16.13 -11.72
C GLY A 5 2.85 -17.18 -12.04
N ALA A 6 1.98 -16.91 -13.01
CA ALA A 6 0.95 -17.86 -13.42
C ALA A 6 1.51 -19.08 -14.16
N THR A 7 2.60 -18.92 -14.94
CA THR A 7 3.28 -20.06 -15.58
C THR A 7 3.91 -20.99 -14.55
N VAL A 8 4.59 -20.45 -13.54
CA VAL A 8 5.19 -21.23 -12.44
C VAL A 8 4.09 -21.89 -11.60
N GLY A 9 3.03 -21.16 -11.26
CA GLY A 9 1.88 -21.71 -10.53
C GLY A 9 1.19 -22.86 -11.29
N SER A 10 0.99 -22.70 -12.61
CA SER A 10 0.41 -23.75 -13.47
C SER A 10 1.32 -24.98 -13.58
N TYR A 11 2.64 -24.77 -13.66
CA TYR A 11 3.61 -25.87 -13.68
C TYR A 11 3.57 -26.69 -12.39
N ILE A 12 3.56 -26.03 -11.23
CA ILE A 12 3.46 -26.69 -9.91
C ILE A 12 2.12 -27.43 -9.79
N TRP A 13 1.02 -26.81 -10.21
CA TRP A 13 -0.32 -27.41 -10.21
C TRP A 13 -0.41 -28.68 -11.06
N TRP A 14 0.31 -28.73 -12.18
CA TRP A 14 0.42 -29.92 -13.01
C TRP A 14 1.26 -31.01 -12.34
N ARG A 15 2.41 -30.63 -11.76
CA ARG A 15 3.37 -31.57 -11.18
C ARG A 15 2.86 -32.25 -9.91
N TYR A 16 2.03 -31.57 -9.12
CA TYR A 16 1.57 -32.04 -7.81
C TYR A 16 0.04 -32.12 -7.75
N PRO A 17 -0.56 -33.24 -8.19
CA PRO A 17 -2.02 -33.40 -8.21
C PRO A 17 -2.66 -33.44 -6.81
N HIS A 18 -1.87 -33.68 -5.75
CA HIS A 18 -2.36 -33.68 -4.36
C HIS A 18 -3.02 -32.36 -3.95
N PHE A 19 -2.58 -31.22 -4.50
CA PHE A 19 -3.20 -29.91 -4.26
C PHE A 19 -4.64 -29.80 -4.80
N ARG A 20 -5.11 -30.74 -5.63
CA ARG A 20 -6.51 -30.78 -6.09
C ARG A 20 -7.48 -31.29 -5.04
N LEU A 21 -6.98 -32.05 -4.07
CA LEU A 21 -7.77 -32.62 -2.97
C LEU A 21 -7.99 -31.60 -1.85
N GLU A 22 -7.10 -30.62 -1.75
CA GLU A 22 -7.16 -29.54 -0.78
C GLU A 22 -8.03 -28.41 -1.35
N GLY A 23 -9.24 -28.25 -0.81
CA GLY A 23 -10.23 -27.30 -1.32
C GLY A 23 -9.72 -25.84 -1.37
N GLU A 24 -8.88 -25.44 -0.40
CA GLU A 24 -8.30 -24.10 -0.36
C GLU A 24 -7.29 -23.85 -1.49
N ALA A 25 -6.40 -24.81 -1.77
CA ALA A 25 -5.43 -24.72 -2.86
C ALA A 25 -6.12 -24.60 -4.23
N TYR A 26 -7.24 -25.29 -4.41
CA TYR A 26 -8.08 -25.19 -5.61
C TYR A 26 -8.70 -23.80 -5.79
N VAL A 27 -9.20 -23.18 -4.72
CA VAL A 27 -9.73 -21.81 -4.75
C VAL A 27 -8.62 -20.80 -5.08
N HIS A 28 -7.43 -20.95 -4.49
CA HIS A 28 -6.28 -20.09 -4.77
C HIS A 28 -5.79 -20.20 -6.22
N TYR A 29 -5.75 -21.41 -6.78
CA TYR A 29 -5.40 -21.61 -8.18
C TYR A 29 -6.41 -20.96 -9.13
N LYS A 30 -7.72 -21.11 -8.87
CA LYS A 30 -8.77 -20.39 -9.62
C LYS A 30 -8.61 -18.88 -9.55
N ALA A 31 -8.35 -18.34 -8.35
CA ALA A 31 -8.12 -16.91 -8.17
C ALA A 31 -6.91 -16.41 -8.97
N MET A 32 -5.82 -17.19 -9.01
CA MET A 32 -4.64 -16.88 -9.81
C MET A 32 -4.97 -16.83 -11.31
N LEU A 33 -5.74 -17.80 -11.84
CA LEU A 33 -6.17 -17.81 -13.23
C LEU A 33 -7.08 -16.62 -13.58
N ILE A 34 -8.03 -16.29 -12.70
CA ILE A 34 -8.88 -15.11 -12.86
C ILE A 34 -8.01 -13.85 -12.91
N SER A 35 -7.07 -13.70 -11.99
CA SER A 35 -6.14 -12.57 -11.97
C SER A 35 -5.31 -12.48 -13.25
N LEU A 36 -4.77 -13.61 -13.75
CA LEU A 36 -4.05 -13.63 -15.02
C LEU A 36 -4.93 -13.16 -16.18
N ALA A 37 -6.15 -13.69 -16.29
CA ALA A 37 -7.09 -13.33 -17.36
C ALA A 37 -7.40 -11.82 -17.34
N LEU A 38 -7.67 -11.25 -16.17
CA LEU A 38 -7.89 -9.81 -16.01
C LEU A 38 -6.70 -8.99 -16.50
N HIS A 39 -5.47 -9.37 -16.13
CA HIS A 39 -4.27 -8.66 -16.57
C HIS A 39 -4.01 -8.79 -18.07
N LEU A 40 -4.33 -9.94 -18.70
CA LEU A 40 -4.22 -10.09 -20.15
C LEU A 40 -5.22 -9.21 -20.91
N ILE A 41 -6.43 -9.04 -20.37
CA ILE A 41 -7.43 -8.13 -20.94
C ILE A 41 -6.99 -6.66 -20.79
N LEU A 42 -6.38 -6.29 -19.65
CA LEU A 42 -5.79 -4.96 -19.48
C LEU A 42 -4.63 -4.72 -20.45
N LEU A 43 -3.78 -5.72 -20.69
CA LEU A 43 -2.74 -5.64 -21.70
C LEU A 43 -3.33 -5.44 -23.11
N MET A 44 -4.43 -6.12 -23.43
CA MET A 44 -5.14 -5.91 -24.70
C MET A 44 -5.67 -4.49 -24.83
N PHE A 45 -6.22 -3.90 -23.76
CA PHE A 45 -6.61 -2.48 -23.74
C PHE A 45 -5.42 -1.56 -24.06
N GLU A 46 -4.29 -1.75 -23.39
CA GLU A 46 -3.09 -0.94 -23.59
C GLU A 46 -2.60 -1.00 -25.05
N LEU A 47 -2.56 -2.20 -25.63
CA LEU A 47 -2.19 -2.39 -27.04
C LEU A 47 -3.13 -1.66 -28.00
N LEU A 48 -4.45 -1.69 -27.76
CA LEU A 48 -5.43 -0.97 -28.56
C LEU A 48 -5.30 0.55 -28.41
N VAL A 49 -4.99 1.05 -27.21
CA VAL A 49 -4.71 2.48 -26.97
C VAL A 49 -3.48 2.91 -27.76
N CYS A 50 -2.39 2.14 -27.70
CA CYS A 50 -1.17 2.42 -28.46
C CYS A 50 -1.44 2.43 -29.98
N ASP A 51 -2.15 1.42 -30.50
CA ASP A 51 -2.51 1.36 -31.92
C ASP A 51 -3.37 2.56 -32.33
N LYS A 52 -4.37 2.94 -31.52
CA LYS A 52 -5.20 4.11 -31.79
C LYS A 52 -4.40 5.40 -31.78
N LEU A 53 -3.48 5.56 -30.83
CA LEU A 53 -2.65 6.77 -30.73
C LEU A 53 -1.66 6.88 -31.90
N GLN A 54 -1.19 5.76 -32.44
CA GLN A 54 -0.25 5.73 -33.56
C GLN A 54 -0.95 5.80 -34.93
N SER A 55 -2.03 5.06 -35.14
CA SER A 55 -2.67 4.88 -36.45
C SER A 55 -3.91 5.76 -36.64
N GLY A 56 -4.60 6.13 -35.56
CA GLY A 56 -5.83 6.91 -35.60
C GLY A 56 -7.04 6.20 -36.22
N ARG A 57 -6.92 4.94 -36.65
CA ARG A 57 -7.88 4.27 -37.57
C ARG A 57 -9.24 3.90 -36.98
N HIS A 58 -9.29 3.56 -35.70
CA HIS A 58 -10.47 2.95 -35.06
C HIS A 58 -11.15 3.93 -34.07
N LEU A 59 -12.40 3.70 -33.68
CA LEU A 59 -13.08 4.54 -32.68
C LEU A 59 -12.60 4.20 -31.26
N TRP A 60 -12.63 5.17 -30.34
CA TRP A 60 -12.31 4.97 -28.93
C TRP A 60 -13.25 3.97 -28.26
N ILE A 61 -14.52 3.90 -28.64
CA ILE A 61 -15.43 2.87 -28.13
C ILE A 61 -14.87 1.46 -28.32
N LEU A 62 -14.23 1.18 -29.45
CA LEU A 62 -13.61 -0.13 -29.73
C LEU A 62 -12.41 -0.38 -28.80
N VAL A 63 -11.58 0.65 -28.63
CA VAL A 63 -10.41 0.60 -27.72
C VAL A 63 -10.85 0.32 -26.29
N PHE A 64 -12.00 0.82 -25.85
CA PHE A 64 -12.54 0.62 -24.50
C PHE A 64 -13.35 -0.68 -24.31
N ILE A 65 -13.66 -1.45 -25.37
CA ILE A 65 -14.37 -2.74 -25.26
C ILE A 65 -13.73 -3.69 -24.22
N PRO A 66 -12.39 -3.89 -24.19
CA PRO A 66 -11.76 -4.75 -23.18
C PRO A 66 -12.07 -4.30 -21.75
N LEU A 67 -12.09 -2.99 -21.49
CA LEU A 67 -12.42 -2.43 -20.17
C LEU A 67 -13.91 -2.55 -19.84
N ILE A 68 -14.80 -2.40 -20.81
CA ILE A 68 -16.23 -2.61 -20.56
C ILE A 68 -16.49 -4.09 -20.25
N PHE A 69 -15.85 -4.99 -21.01
CA PHE A 69 -15.93 -6.43 -20.79
C PHE A 69 -15.37 -6.83 -19.41
N ILE A 70 -14.20 -6.31 -19.04
CA ILE A 70 -13.58 -6.61 -17.74
C ILE A 70 -14.47 -6.12 -16.59
N SER A 71 -15.12 -4.97 -16.70
CA SER A 71 -16.06 -4.47 -15.69
C SER A 71 -17.26 -5.39 -15.49
N ILE A 72 -17.87 -5.88 -16.58
CA ILE A 72 -19.01 -6.81 -16.52
C ILE A 72 -18.61 -8.12 -15.84
N VAL A 73 -17.48 -8.71 -16.28
CA VAL A 73 -16.94 -9.94 -15.67
C VAL A 73 -16.59 -9.70 -14.19
N SER A 74 -16.07 -8.53 -13.85
CA SER A 74 -15.68 -8.19 -12.48
C SER A 74 -16.86 -8.19 -11.51
N ILE A 75 -18.08 -7.86 -11.95
CA ILE A 75 -19.29 -7.95 -11.09
C ILE A 75 -19.50 -9.40 -10.62
N ALA A 76 -19.43 -10.37 -11.53
CA ALA A 76 -19.58 -11.78 -11.19
C ALA A 76 -18.42 -12.28 -10.30
N VAL A 77 -17.20 -11.83 -10.59
CA VAL A 77 -16.02 -12.18 -9.78
C VAL A 77 -16.11 -11.57 -8.37
N CYS A 78 -16.65 -10.37 -8.20
CA CYS A 78 -16.88 -9.75 -6.89
C CYS A 78 -17.82 -10.61 -6.04
N ILE A 79 -18.95 -11.06 -6.61
CA ILE A 79 -19.90 -11.94 -5.90
C ILE A 79 -19.22 -13.25 -5.50
N TRP A 80 -18.45 -13.85 -6.40
CA TRP A 80 -17.68 -15.06 -6.12
C TRP A 80 -16.63 -14.83 -5.03
N ALA A 81 -15.91 -13.71 -5.07
CA ALA A 81 -14.85 -13.37 -4.13
C ALA A 81 -15.39 -13.14 -2.71
N VAL A 82 -16.52 -12.43 -2.57
CA VAL A 82 -17.22 -12.26 -1.28
C VAL A 82 -17.61 -13.61 -0.68
N LYS A 83 -18.11 -14.54 -1.50
CA LYS A 83 -18.49 -15.88 -1.04
C LYS A 83 -17.30 -16.72 -0.53
N HIS A 84 -16.09 -16.45 -1.02
CA HIS A 84 -14.88 -17.23 -0.71
C HIS A 84 -13.86 -16.43 0.12
N ASP A 85 -14.27 -15.32 0.76
CA ASP A 85 -13.43 -14.46 1.60
C ASP A 85 -12.10 -14.04 0.93
N ARG A 86 -12.15 -13.80 -0.39
CA ARG A 86 -11.00 -13.38 -1.19
C ARG A 86 -11.01 -11.86 -1.29
N SER A 87 -9.85 -11.21 -1.19
CA SER A 87 -9.70 -9.79 -1.55
C SER A 87 -9.92 -9.55 -3.05
N PHE A 88 -10.76 -8.56 -3.41
CA PHE A 88 -11.18 -8.27 -4.79
C PHE A 88 -11.08 -6.77 -5.17
N GLU A 89 -10.03 -6.09 -4.71
CA GLU A 89 -9.87 -4.63 -4.85
C GLU A 89 -9.92 -4.14 -6.31
N LEU A 90 -9.18 -4.81 -7.21
CA LEU A 90 -9.13 -4.44 -8.64
C LEU A 90 -10.48 -4.72 -9.31
N GLU A 91 -11.07 -5.88 -9.05
CA GLU A 91 -12.37 -6.26 -9.61
C GLU A 91 -13.46 -5.28 -9.17
N LEU A 92 -13.48 -4.87 -7.90
CA LEU A 92 -14.40 -3.85 -7.40
C LEU A 92 -14.17 -2.50 -8.09
N PHE A 93 -12.92 -2.08 -8.24
CA PHE A 93 -12.57 -0.84 -8.92
C PHE A 93 -13.06 -0.82 -10.38
N CYS A 94 -12.86 -1.91 -11.12
CA CYS A 94 -13.35 -2.05 -12.49
C CYS A 94 -14.88 -2.06 -12.56
N ALA A 95 -15.55 -2.75 -11.63
CA ALA A 95 -17.01 -2.80 -11.59
C ALA A 95 -17.64 -1.43 -11.33
N VAL A 96 -17.14 -0.69 -10.34
CA VAL A 96 -17.68 0.63 -9.97
C VAL A 96 -17.44 1.67 -11.08
N ASN A 97 -16.32 1.57 -11.81
CA ASN A 97 -15.99 2.50 -12.89
C ASN A 97 -16.49 2.09 -14.29
N MET A 98 -17.37 1.08 -14.38
CA MET A 98 -17.94 0.64 -15.66
C MET A 98 -18.53 1.81 -16.45
N LEU A 99 -19.33 2.66 -15.78
CA LEU A 99 -19.99 3.79 -16.41
C LEU A 99 -18.99 4.84 -16.90
N GLN A 100 -17.88 5.02 -16.18
CA GLN A 100 -16.82 5.95 -16.55
C GLN A 100 -16.13 5.50 -17.84
N PHE A 101 -15.85 4.20 -17.99
CA PHE A 101 -15.23 3.68 -19.22
C PHE A 101 -16.12 3.93 -20.45
N ILE A 102 -17.44 3.79 -20.29
CA ILE A 102 -18.41 4.11 -21.33
C ILE A 102 -18.41 5.61 -21.64
N PHE A 103 -18.57 6.47 -20.63
CA PHE A 103 -18.61 7.92 -20.84
C PHE A 103 -17.32 8.48 -21.43
N LEU A 104 -16.17 7.97 -20.99
CA LEU A 104 -14.86 8.39 -21.49
C LEU A 104 -14.71 8.03 -22.97
N SER A 105 -15.10 6.82 -23.36
CA SER A 105 -15.05 6.40 -24.76
C SER A 105 -15.96 7.23 -25.67
N LEU A 106 -17.20 7.50 -25.25
CA LEU A 106 -18.16 8.30 -26.01
C LEU A 106 -17.72 9.76 -26.13
N ARG A 107 -17.15 10.32 -25.06
CA ARG A 107 -16.63 11.69 -25.05
C ARG A 107 -15.43 11.83 -25.97
N LEU A 108 -14.51 10.87 -25.95
CA LEU A 108 -13.32 10.87 -26.80
C LEU A 108 -13.65 10.68 -28.29
N ASP A 109 -14.74 9.98 -28.61
CA ASP A 109 -15.27 9.88 -29.98
C ASP A 109 -16.08 11.10 -30.43
N GLY A 110 -16.34 12.06 -29.53
CA GLY A 110 -17.11 13.27 -29.83
C GLY A 110 -18.62 13.05 -29.97
N PHE A 111 -19.14 11.89 -29.56
CA PHE A 111 -20.58 11.61 -29.59
C PHE A 111 -21.35 12.42 -28.53
N THR A 112 -20.71 12.74 -27.40
CA THR A 112 -21.31 13.52 -26.32
C THR A 112 -20.57 14.84 -26.10
N SER A 113 -21.32 15.93 -25.94
CA SER A 113 -20.81 17.29 -25.69
C SER A 113 -20.69 17.67 -24.21
N TRP A 114 -20.83 16.70 -23.29
CA TRP A 114 -20.83 16.94 -21.85
C TRP A 114 -19.50 17.49 -21.34
N SER A 115 -19.53 18.22 -20.22
CA SER A 115 -18.30 18.62 -19.53
C SER A 115 -17.53 17.40 -19.04
N TRP A 116 -16.21 17.54 -18.95
CA TRP A 116 -15.35 16.48 -18.44
C TRP A 116 -15.68 16.15 -16.99
N GLU A 117 -16.12 17.12 -16.19
CA GLU A 117 -16.64 16.88 -14.85
C GLU A 117 -17.71 15.77 -14.80
N VAL A 118 -18.69 15.80 -15.72
CA VAL A 118 -19.77 14.79 -15.79
C VAL A 118 -19.25 13.42 -16.18
N VAL A 119 -18.30 13.36 -17.13
CA VAL A 119 -17.68 12.11 -17.59
C VAL A 119 -16.97 11.38 -16.44
N PHE A 120 -16.42 12.15 -15.49
CA PHE A 120 -15.69 11.63 -14.34
C PHE A 120 -16.53 11.41 -13.07
N VAL A 121 -17.86 11.56 -13.12
CA VAL A 121 -18.79 11.34 -11.98
C VAL A 121 -18.54 10.04 -11.21
N PRO A 122 -18.33 8.88 -11.85
CA PRO A 122 -18.06 7.65 -11.08
C PRO A 122 -16.78 7.72 -10.23
N LEU A 123 -15.71 8.37 -10.70
CA LEU A 123 -14.51 8.59 -9.88
C LEU A 123 -14.76 9.57 -8.75
N TRP A 124 -15.54 10.62 -8.97
CA TRP A 124 -15.91 11.55 -7.90
C TRP A 124 -16.58 10.82 -6.74
N ILE A 125 -17.49 9.89 -7.04
CA ILE A 125 -18.17 9.07 -6.03
C ILE A 125 -17.16 8.23 -5.23
N VAL A 126 -16.24 7.55 -5.93
CA VAL A 126 -15.19 6.74 -5.28
C VAL A 126 -14.27 7.60 -4.42
N LEU A 127 -13.86 8.76 -4.92
CA LEU A 127 -12.97 9.67 -4.19
C LEU A 127 -13.66 10.28 -2.98
N CYS A 128 -14.93 10.69 -3.09
CA CYS A 128 -15.72 11.16 -1.96
C CYS A 128 -15.87 10.08 -0.88
N LEU A 129 -16.16 8.84 -1.27
CA LEU A 129 -16.22 7.72 -0.33
C LEU A 129 -14.87 7.47 0.35
N SER A 130 -13.77 7.53 -0.41
CA SER A 130 -12.43 7.38 0.14
C SER A 130 -12.07 8.51 1.11
N LEU A 131 -12.51 9.75 0.84
CA LEU A 131 -12.31 10.90 1.72
C LEU A 131 -13.00 10.70 3.07
N VAL A 132 -14.22 10.17 3.07
CA VAL A 132 -14.92 9.79 4.32
C VAL A 132 -14.12 8.74 5.09
N GLY A 133 -13.55 7.75 4.40
CA GLY A 133 -12.65 6.77 5.01
C GLY A 133 -11.41 7.40 5.63
N VAL A 134 -10.76 8.34 4.94
CA VAL A 134 -9.62 9.09 5.47
C VAL A 134 -10.01 9.88 6.72
N LEU A 135 -11.12 10.60 6.70
CA LEU A 135 -11.63 11.34 7.86
C LEU A 135 -11.85 10.43 9.06
N TYR A 136 -12.45 9.25 8.85
CA TYR A 136 -12.60 8.24 9.89
C TYR A 136 -11.24 7.82 10.49
N THR A 137 -10.24 7.55 9.65
CA THR A 137 -8.89 7.17 10.14
C THR A 137 -8.20 8.29 10.91
N ILE A 138 -8.38 9.56 10.50
CA ILE A 138 -7.85 10.73 11.20
C ILE A 138 -8.52 10.89 12.56
N ILE A 139 -9.85 10.79 12.64
CA ILE A 139 -10.60 10.88 13.90
C ILE A 139 -10.15 9.76 14.85
N PHE A 140 -10.05 8.53 14.34
CA PHE A 140 -9.62 7.38 15.14
C PHE A 140 -8.17 7.53 15.65
N ALA A 141 -7.25 8.00 14.79
CA ALA A 141 -5.89 8.33 15.20
C ALA A 141 -5.88 9.44 16.26
N GLY A 142 -6.72 10.47 16.12
CA GLY A 142 -6.89 11.55 17.10
C GLY A 142 -7.39 11.08 18.47
N ILE A 143 -8.36 10.17 18.50
CA ILE A 143 -8.87 9.56 19.73
C ILE A 143 -7.76 8.75 20.41
N LEU A 144 -7.05 7.90 19.67
CA LEU A 144 -5.94 7.09 20.19
C LEU A 144 -4.75 7.92 20.67
N LEU A 145 -4.54 9.12 20.11
CA LEU A 145 -3.53 10.06 20.60
C LEU A 145 -3.88 10.61 21.99
N ARG A 146 -5.18 10.77 22.29
CA ARG A 146 -5.67 11.29 23.59
C ARG A 146 -5.81 10.22 24.66
N THR A 147 -5.95 8.95 24.30
CA THR A 147 -6.07 7.85 25.26
C THR A 147 -4.71 7.49 25.87
N PRO A 148 -4.47 7.73 27.18
CA PRO A 148 -3.14 7.58 27.78
C PRO A 148 -2.69 6.13 27.97
N GLN A 149 -3.59 5.15 27.83
CA GLN A 149 -3.30 3.73 28.07
C GLN A 149 -2.84 2.94 26.83
N VAL A 150 -2.69 3.60 25.67
CA VAL A 150 -2.32 2.91 24.42
C VAL A 150 -0.80 2.87 24.25
N ASN A 151 -0.28 1.71 23.88
CA ASN A 151 1.14 1.49 23.61
C ASN A 151 1.68 2.51 22.57
N ALA A 152 2.80 3.17 22.87
CA ALA A 152 3.38 4.23 22.03
C ALA A 152 3.70 3.76 20.60
N LYS A 153 4.03 2.48 20.42
CA LYS A 153 4.25 1.88 19.08
C LYS A 153 2.96 1.82 18.27
N GLN A 154 1.87 1.36 18.87
CA GLN A 154 0.56 1.27 18.23
C GLN A 154 0.06 2.66 17.81
N ARG A 155 0.21 3.66 18.69
CA ARG A 155 -0.15 5.06 18.39
C ARG A 155 0.59 5.62 17.17
N ARG A 156 1.88 5.35 17.03
CA ARG A 156 2.68 5.76 15.85
C ARG A 156 2.21 5.08 14.58
N THR A 157 1.84 3.81 14.63
CA THR A 157 1.32 3.09 13.46
C THR A 157 0.02 3.70 12.96
N TRP A 158 -0.97 3.92 13.82
CA TRP A 158 -2.26 4.52 13.42
C TRP A 158 -2.10 5.95 12.90
N PHE A 159 -1.22 6.74 13.51
CA PHE A 159 -0.89 8.08 13.02
C PHE A 159 -0.23 8.03 11.64
N ASN A 160 0.77 7.17 11.45
CA ASN A 160 1.44 7.00 10.15
C ASN A 160 0.46 6.50 9.08
N SER A 161 -0.45 5.59 9.40
CA SER A 161 -1.49 5.13 8.48
C SER A 161 -2.46 6.26 8.08
N ALA A 162 -2.95 7.05 9.05
CA ALA A 162 -3.83 8.18 8.76
C ALA A 162 -3.14 9.25 7.90
N LEU A 163 -1.87 9.54 8.20
CA LEU A 163 -1.05 10.46 7.42
C LEU A 163 -0.87 9.94 5.98
N ALA A 164 -0.54 8.66 5.83
CA ALA A 164 -0.32 8.05 4.53
C ALA A 164 -1.59 8.04 3.66
N TYR A 165 -2.75 7.69 4.24
CA TYR A 165 -4.01 7.75 3.50
C TYR A 165 -4.40 9.19 3.10
N THR A 166 -4.08 10.18 3.94
CA THR A 166 -4.29 11.60 3.61
C THR A 166 -3.45 12.02 2.40
N PHE A 167 -2.15 11.70 2.40
CA PHE A 167 -1.25 11.99 1.28
C PHE A 167 -1.50 11.13 0.05
N LEU A 168 -2.28 10.06 0.16
CA LEU A 168 -2.73 9.28 -0.98
C LEU A 168 -3.98 9.92 -1.61
N VAL A 169 -5.05 10.11 -0.84
CA VAL A 169 -6.37 10.49 -1.37
C VAL A 169 -6.46 11.97 -1.74
N VAL A 170 -5.94 12.87 -0.89
CA VAL A 170 -6.09 14.32 -1.11
C VAL A 170 -5.39 14.76 -2.41
N PRO A 171 -4.14 14.36 -2.70
CA PRO A 171 -3.52 14.76 -3.96
C PRO A 171 -4.16 14.11 -5.19
N VAL A 172 -4.75 12.91 -5.09
CA VAL A 172 -5.55 12.33 -6.18
C VAL A 172 -6.81 13.17 -6.43
N LEU A 173 -7.49 13.63 -5.38
CA LEU A 173 -8.65 14.51 -5.51
C LEU A 173 -8.27 15.85 -6.18
N VAL A 174 -7.16 16.46 -5.75
CA VAL A 174 -6.65 17.70 -6.35
C VAL A 174 -6.28 17.49 -7.82
N PHE A 175 -5.59 16.39 -8.14
CA PHE A 175 -5.30 16.00 -9.53
C PHE A 175 -6.59 15.90 -10.35
N GLN A 176 -7.61 15.25 -9.81
CA GLN A 176 -8.88 15.06 -10.49
C GLN A 176 -9.56 16.41 -10.81
N VAL A 177 -9.64 17.33 -9.85
CA VAL A 177 -10.18 18.69 -10.05
C VAL A 177 -9.40 19.45 -11.13
N LEU A 178 -8.07 19.42 -11.05
CA LEU A 178 -7.22 20.11 -12.02
C LEU A 178 -7.36 19.51 -13.42
N LEU A 179 -7.50 18.18 -13.52
CA LEU A 179 -7.66 17.49 -14.79
C LEU A 179 -8.98 17.86 -15.46
N THR A 180 -10.10 17.83 -14.75
CA THR A 180 -11.41 18.17 -15.33
C THR A 180 -11.43 19.61 -15.84
N ASN A 181 -10.98 20.55 -15.01
CA ASN A 181 -10.93 21.98 -15.39
C ASN A 181 -9.97 22.22 -16.56
N LYS A 182 -8.87 21.47 -16.64
CA LYS A 182 -7.93 21.57 -17.76
C LYS A 182 -8.54 21.07 -19.06
N LEU A 183 -9.27 19.95 -18.99
CA LEU A 183 -9.90 19.33 -20.14
C LEU A 183 -11.12 20.13 -20.64
N ASP A 184 -11.83 20.80 -19.74
CA ASP A 184 -12.94 21.73 -20.07
C ASP A 184 -12.43 23.08 -20.60
N GLY A 185 -11.14 23.39 -20.44
CA GLY A 185 -10.51 24.60 -20.99
C GLY A 185 -10.55 25.82 -20.05
N ASP A 186 -10.99 25.64 -18.81
CA ASP A 186 -11.11 26.71 -17.81
C ASP A 186 -9.76 27.18 -17.27
N ILE A 187 -8.72 26.32 -17.33
CA ILE A 187 -7.38 26.63 -16.79
C ILE A 187 -6.26 26.52 -17.84
N ASN A 188 -5.41 27.55 -17.86
CA ASN A 188 -4.21 27.63 -18.72
C ASN A 188 -2.94 27.14 -17.99
N MET A 189 -3.02 26.00 -17.30
CA MET A 189 -1.84 25.36 -16.69
C MET A 189 -1.20 24.32 -17.62
N SER A 190 0.09 24.04 -17.41
CA SER A 190 0.78 22.95 -18.11
C SER A 190 0.29 21.57 -17.62
N TYR A 191 0.32 20.55 -18.49
CA TYR A 191 -0.06 19.19 -18.10
C TYR A 191 0.83 18.63 -16.98
N ILE A 192 2.10 19.04 -16.91
CA ILE A 192 3.00 18.67 -15.81
C ILE A 192 2.48 19.23 -14.46
N GLY A 193 2.03 20.48 -14.45
CA GLY A 193 1.44 21.09 -13.25
C GLY A 193 0.18 20.36 -12.79
N VAL A 194 -0.68 19.97 -13.73
CA VAL A 194 -1.90 19.20 -13.45
C VAL A 194 -1.58 17.83 -12.85
N VAL A 195 -0.58 17.13 -13.35
CA VAL A 195 -0.19 15.77 -12.90
C VAL A 195 0.66 15.78 -11.61
N THR A 196 1.22 16.92 -11.22
CA THR A 196 2.12 17.03 -10.05
C THR A 196 1.54 16.44 -8.74
N PRO A 197 0.28 16.73 -8.35
CA PRO A 197 -0.33 16.12 -7.17
C PRO A 197 -0.40 14.59 -7.24
N LEU A 198 -0.64 14.02 -8.43
CA LEU A 198 -0.69 12.57 -8.61
C LEU A 198 0.67 11.90 -8.31
N PHE A 199 1.78 12.55 -8.67
CA PHE A 199 3.12 12.04 -8.33
C PHE A 199 3.35 11.97 -6.82
N VAL A 200 2.77 12.89 -6.03
CA VAL A 200 2.84 12.84 -4.56
C VAL A 200 2.15 11.58 -4.02
N SER A 201 0.99 11.22 -4.58
CA SER A 201 0.28 9.99 -4.21
C SER A 201 1.05 8.74 -4.60
N PHE A 202 1.65 8.69 -5.79
CA PHE A 202 2.48 7.56 -6.21
C PHE A 202 3.75 7.42 -5.36
N PHE A 203 4.39 8.53 -5.02
CA PHE A 203 5.54 8.54 -4.12
C PHE A 203 5.15 8.02 -2.73
N THR A 204 3.98 8.44 -2.22
CA THR A 204 3.45 7.96 -0.94
C THR A 204 3.17 6.45 -0.98
N LEU A 205 2.57 5.94 -2.06
CA LEU A 205 2.34 4.50 -2.26
C LEU A 205 3.64 3.70 -2.28
N LEU A 206 4.69 4.23 -2.91
CA LEU A 206 6.02 3.63 -2.94
C LEU A 206 6.62 3.56 -1.52
N LEU A 207 6.52 4.64 -0.75
CA LEU A 207 6.96 4.66 0.66
C LEU A 207 6.15 3.68 1.53
N MET A 208 4.84 3.57 1.32
CA MET A 208 3.99 2.61 2.03
C MET A 208 4.36 1.16 1.71
N SER A 209 4.73 0.88 0.46
CA SER A 209 5.11 -0.47 0.01
C SER A 209 6.36 -1.00 0.69
N PHE A 210 7.28 -0.12 1.11
CA PHE A 210 8.46 -0.47 1.90
C PHE A 210 8.17 -0.68 3.39
N ASN A 211 7.12 -0.02 3.91
CA ASN A 211 6.69 -0.13 5.30
C ASN A 211 5.66 -1.25 5.54
N ALA A 212 5.31 -2.02 4.51
CA ALA A 212 4.40 -3.15 4.64
C ALA A 212 5.04 -4.23 5.52
N LYS A 213 4.27 -4.72 6.50
CA LYS A 213 4.67 -5.84 7.36
C LYS A 213 4.99 -7.08 6.53
N GLY A 214 5.93 -7.89 6.99
CA GLY A 214 6.36 -9.14 6.35
C GLY A 214 5.21 -10.07 5.98
N GLY A 215 5.41 -10.89 4.95
CA GLY A 215 4.38 -11.76 4.37
C GLY A 215 3.58 -11.10 3.24
N ASN A 216 4.02 -9.95 2.74
CA ASN A 216 3.36 -9.28 1.64
C ASN A 216 3.45 -10.13 0.35
N LYS A 217 2.28 -10.48 -0.22
CA LYS A 217 2.14 -11.23 -1.49
C LYS A 217 2.88 -10.54 -2.64
N TRP A 218 3.01 -9.21 -2.58
CA TRP A 218 3.64 -8.37 -3.59
C TRP A 218 5.19 -8.44 -3.59
N TRP A 219 5.80 -8.87 -2.48
CA TRP A 219 7.25 -9.06 -2.36
C TRP A 219 7.64 -10.54 -2.40
N PHE A 220 7.00 -11.32 -3.28
CA PHE A 220 7.27 -12.76 -3.46
C PHE A 220 7.12 -13.59 -2.17
N GLY A 221 6.29 -13.13 -1.22
CA GLY A 221 6.12 -13.82 0.06
C GLY A 221 7.34 -13.73 0.99
N ILE A 222 8.21 -12.72 0.82
CA ILE A 222 9.26 -12.42 1.80
C ILE A 222 8.61 -12.29 3.18
N ARG A 223 8.99 -13.18 4.09
CA ARG A 223 8.44 -13.27 5.45
C ARG A 223 8.94 -12.19 6.40
N LYS A 224 9.93 -11.40 5.97
CA LYS A 224 10.52 -10.27 6.72
C LYS A 224 9.96 -8.94 6.21
N ASP A 225 10.02 -7.90 7.02
CA ASP A 225 9.74 -6.53 6.56
C ASP A 225 10.77 -6.17 5.47
N PHE A 226 10.33 -5.50 4.39
CA PHE A 226 11.22 -5.20 3.25
C PHE A 226 12.46 -4.40 3.67
N SER A 227 12.30 -3.43 4.58
CA SER A 227 13.41 -2.66 5.15
C SER A 227 14.42 -3.56 5.90
N HIS A 228 13.94 -4.57 6.63
CA HIS A 228 14.80 -5.53 7.32
C HIS A 228 15.48 -6.49 6.33
N PHE A 229 14.81 -6.83 5.22
CA PHE A 229 15.40 -7.60 4.14
C PHE A 229 16.54 -6.82 3.45
N LEU A 230 16.32 -5.55 3.12
CA LEU A 230 17.36 -4.68 2.55
C LEU A 230 18.56 -4.51 3.48
N LEU A 231 18.31 -4.25 4.77
CA LEU A 231 19.39 -4.15 5.76
C LEU A 231 20.17 -5.47 5.91
N SER A 232 19.51 -6.61 5.73
CA SER A 232 20.16 -7.92 5.76
C SER A 232 21.00 -8.22 4.51
N ILE A 233 20.74 -7.55 3.38
CA ILE A 233 21.50 -7.72 2.13
C ILE A 233 22.66 -6.72 2.03
N CYS A 234 22.49 -5.54 2.61
CA CYS A 234 23.46 -4.45 2.55
C CYS A 234 24.18 -4.27 3.91
N PRO A 235 25.32 -4.94 4.15
CA PRO A 235 26.04 -4.84 5.43
C PRO A 235 26.51 -3.42 5.77
N ILE A 236 26.82 -2.60 4.76
CA ILE A 236 27.20 -1.19 4.92
C ILE A 236 26.03 -0.36 5.49
N LEU A 237 24.81 -0.64 5.04
CA LEU A 237 23.61 0.03 5.52
C LEU A 237 23.20 -0.48 6.91
N GLN A 238 23.51 -1.75 7.20
CA GLN A 238 23.34 -2.32 8.53
C GLN A 238 24.27 -1.66 9.55
N GLU A 239 25.55 -1.42 9.21
CA GLU A 239 26.47 -0.66 10.06
C GLU A 239 25.97 0.76 10.30
N TYR A 240 25.47 1.45 9.26
CA TYR A 240 24.89 2.79 9.41
C TYR A 240 23.62 2.80 10.29
N ALA A 241 22.76 1.80 10.15
CA ALA A 241 21.54 1.66 10.96
C ALA A 241 21.83 1.24 12.41
N ASN A 242 22.97 0.62 12.69
CA ASN A 242 23.40 0.23 14.04
C ASN A 242 24.02 1.39 14.84
N ILE A 243 24.26 2.55 14.22
CA ILE A 243 24.68 3.77 14.92
C ILE A 243 23.44 4.36 15.60
N ALA A 244 23.09 3.82 16.77
CA ALA A 244 22.10 4.44 17.63
C ALA A 244 22.71 5.72 18.21
N TYR A 245 22.29 6.89 17.72
CA TYR A 245 22.51 8.14 18.43
C TYR A 245 21.74 8.07 19.75
N SER A 246 22.44 7.77 20.84
CA SER A 246 21.95 8.14 22.16
C SER A 246 21.95 9.66 22.20
N SER A 247 20.80 10.27 21.89
CA SER A 247 20.61 11.68 22.20
C SER A 247 20.82 11.82 23.70
N GLY A 248 21.89 12.49 24.09
CA GLY A 248 22.41 12.53 25.44
C GLY A 248 21.33 12.90 26.44
N ARG A 249 20.84 11.91 27.18
CA ARG A 249 20.33 12.09 28.55
C ARG A 249 21.56 12.15 29.47
N THR A 250 22.35 13.19 29.31
CA THR A 250 23.47 13.51 30.20
C THR A 250 23.24 14.89 30.79
N ALA A 251 22.11 15.05 31.49
CA ALA A 251 21.84 16.21 32.35
C ALA A 251 20.67 15.88 33.30
N GLU A 252 20.75 14.77 34.04
CA GLU A 252 19.81 14.53 35.16
C GLU A 252 20.36 13.49 36.16
N ASN A 253 21.68 13.43 36.33
CA ASN A 253 22.34 12.48 37.25
C ASN A 253 23.17 13.17 38.36
N THR A 254 22.90 14.44 38.66
CA THR A 254 23.61 15.17 39.73
C THR A 254 22.77 15.44 40.98
N GLU A 255 21.46 15.19 41.00
CA GLU A 255 20.62 15.47 42.19
C GLU A 255 20.04 14.23 42.89
N ARG A 256 20.50 13.02 42.55
CA ARG A 256 19.97 11.77 43.14
C ARG A 256 20.99 10.97 43.96
N ASN A 257 22.03 11.62 44.48
CA ASN A 257 23.03 10.98 45.34
C ASN A 257 22.98 11.39 46.82
N GLU A 258 22.08 12.28 47.24
CA GLU A 258 21.94 12.64 48.66
C GLU A 258 20.84 11.87 49.41
N ASN A 259 19.93 11.17 48.71
CA ASN A 259 18.77 10.51 49.34
C ASN A 259 18.89 8.97 49.49
N ILE A 260 20.06 8.37 49.24
CA ILE A 260 20.24 6.89 49.26
C ILE A 260 20.95 6.38 50.54
N GLN A 261 21.42 7.26 51.43
CA GLN A 261 22.04 6.84 52.70
C GLN A 261 21.08 6.58 53.87
N GLN A 262 19.77 6.80 53.73
CA GLN A 262 18.81 6.66 54.84
C GLN A 262 17.86 5.45 54.78
N LEU A 263 17.95 4.57 53.76
CA LEU A 263 17.04 3.41 53.65
C LEU A 263 17.72 2.03 53.68
N THR A 264 19.01 1.95 54.06
CA THR A 264 19.78 0.68 54.09
C THR A 264 19.66 -0.10 55.41
N HIS A 265 18.69 0.23 56.26
CA HIS A 265 18.33 -0.57 57.43
C HIS A 265 16.83 -0.82 57.36
N ILE A 266 16.42 -1.94 56.75
CA ILE A 266 15.26 -2.79 57.08
C ILE A 266 15.02 -3.71 55.87
N SER A 267 14.92 -5.02 56.18
CA SER A 267 14.49 -6.11 55.28
C SER A 267 15.53 -6.67 54.30
N LYS A 268 16.46 -7.43 54.89
CA LYS A 268 16.81 -8.75 54.36
C LYS A 268 15.54 -9.61 54.35
N ASP A 269 15.09 -10.07 53.19
CA ASP A 269 14.73 -11.47 52.92
C ASP A 269 13.98 -11.64 51.59
N LYS A 270 14.28 -12.78 50.94
CA LYS A 270 13.64 -13.39 49.74
C LYS A 270 14.17 -12.94 48.37
N ALA A 271 15.35 -13.49 48.05
CA ALA A 271 15.76 -13.75 46.68
C ALA A 271 15.18 -15.09 46.19
N HIS A 272 14.42 -15.10 45.08
CA HIS A 272 14.58 -16.13 44.03
C HIS A 272 13.81 -15.82 42.73
N LYS A 273 14.59 -15.82 41.63
CA LYS A 273 14.27 -16.16 40.23
C LYS A 273 13.17 -15.40 39.49
N LYS A 274 13.62 -14.52 38.57
CA LYS A 274 13.06 -14.47 37.22
C LYS A 274 14.17 -14.18 36.20
N CYS A 275 14.34 -15.10 35.26
CA CYS A 275 15.33 -15.11 34.19
C CYS A 275 14.70 -14.43 32.97
N ASP A 276 15.23 -13.28 32.55
CA ASP A 276 14.93 -12.64 31.26
C ASP A 276 16.21 -12.62 30.41
N ASN A 277 16.46 -13.73 29.72
CA ASN A 277 17.44 -13.83 28.64
C ASN A 277 16.83 -13.24 27.36
N SER A 278 17.12 -11.97 27.05
CA SER A 278 17.04 -11.44 25.68
C SER A 278 17.79 -10.12 25.51
N LYS A 279 18.98 -9.98 26.09
CA LYS A 279 19.93 -8.93 25.69
C LYS A 279 20.96 -9.54 24.73
N PRO A 280 21.13 -9.03 23.51
CA PRO A 280 22.24 -9.44 22.66
C PRO A 280 23.53 -8.95 23.32
N VAL A 281 24.39 -9.89 23.72
CA VAL A 281 25.73 -9.61 24.23
C VAL A 281 26.61 -9.28 23.03
N ILE A 282 27.07 -8.04 22.91
CA ILE A 282 28.12 -7.64 21.97
C ILE A 282 29.40 -7.52 22.78
N PRO A 283 30.52 -8.15 22.36
CA PRO A 283 31.78 -8.02 23.08
C PRO A 283 32.31 -6.60 22.94
N VAL A 284 32.59 -5.96 24.08
CA VAL A 284 33.37 -4.72 24.12
C VAL A 284 34.83 -5.12 23.93
N ILE A 285 35.38 -4.89 22.75
CA ILE A 285 36.82 -4.98 22.52
C ILE A 285 37.41 -3.64 22.94
N SER A 286 37.97 -3.58 24.13
CA SER A 286 38.84 -2.47 24.53
C SER A 286 40.17 -2.60 23.81
N ILE A 287 40.43 -1.70 22.87
CA ILE A 287 41.75 -1.54 22.26
C ILE A 287 42.61 -0.77 23.27
N GLU A 288 43.52 -1.48 23.95
CA GLU A 288 44.62 -0.85 24.68
C GLU A 288 45.58 -0.22 23.65
N MET A 289 45.85 1.08 23.79
CA MET A 289 46.99 1.73 23.15
C MET A 289 48.22 1.51 24.02
N PRO A 290 49.40 1.23 23.43
CA PRO A 290 50.62 1.03 24.20
C PRO A 290 51.20 2.37 24.69
N ASP A 291 51.65 2.31 25.95
CA ASP A 291 52.48 3.19 26.78
C ASP A 291 52.07 4.66 26.99
#